data_AF-A0A6G1WD31-F1
#
_entry.id   AF-A0A6G1WD31-F1
#
_cell.length_a   1.000
_cell.length_b   1.000
_cell.length_c   1.000
_cell.angle_alpha   90.00
_cell.angle_beta   90.00
_cell.angle_gamma   90.00
#
_symmetry.space_group_name_H-M   'P 1'
#
loop_
_entity.id
_entity.type
_entity.pdbx_description
1 polymer ?
#
loop_
_entity_poly.entity_id
_entity_poly.type
_entity_poly.pdbx_seq_one_letter_code
_entity_poly.pdbx_strand_id
1 'polypeptide(L)'
;ERRVFPRSRAIPPPRILSESELASLIDACARISPDIPLRGRTMATLIGLLASSGLRSGEVVRLDRTDVDLTNGVLLVRKTKFRKDRLVPVHTTTQAALRHYVRERDTAFPQPKDQAFFLSSRGNRLSATGLKNGFAEVRKFAGLDDGKPLRPHDLRHRFAVTRLSLWHQQRANVQALLPLLATYLGHASYSDTAYYLTGSVDLLAMAAERAFLDGGAA
;
A
#
# COMPACT_ATOMS: atom_id res chain seq x y z
N GLU A 1 6.15 46.15 -2.02
CA GLU A 1 5.49 45.24 -2.99
C GLU A 1 4.69 44.17 -2.27
N ARG A 2 3.35 44.23 -2.37
CA ARG A 2 2.44 43.23 -1.80
C ARG A 2 2.42 42.01 -2.72
N ARG A 3 2.78 40.83 -2.21
CA ARG A 3 2.75 39.56 -2.97
C ARG A 3 1.29 39.21 -3.34
N VAL A 4 0.99 39.17 -4.63
CA VAL A 4 -0.36 39.00 -5.21
C VAL A 4 -0.79 37.53 -5.33
N PHE A 5 0.12 36.56 -5.18
CA PHE A 5 -0.22 35.14 -5.36
C PHE A 5 -0.16 34.35 -4.05
N PRO A 6 -1.22 33.58 -3.71
CA PRO A 6 -1.16 32.64 -2.61
C PRO A 6 -0.08 31.59 -2.89
N ARG A 7 0.66 31.18 -1.86
CA ARG A 7 1.56 30.02 -1.95
C ARG A 7 0.70 28.79 -2.24
N SER A 8 0.54 28.46 -3.53
CA SER A 8 0.23 27.10 -3.94
C SER A 8 1.40 26.24 -3.45
N ARG A 9 1.23 25.56 -2.32
CA ARG A 9 2.08 24.43 -1.97
C ARG A 9 1.73 23.35 -2.99
N ALA A 10 2.35 23.40 -4.16
CA ALA A 10 2.24 22.32 -5.14
C ALA A 10 2.61 21.04 -4.40
N ILE A 11 1.62 20.15 -4.23
CA ILE A 11 1.85 18.87 -3.56
C ILE A 11 2.76 18.09 -4.52
N PRO A 12 4.01 17.78 -4.14
CA PRO A 12 4.92 17.11 -5.04
C PRO A 12 4.30 15.78 -5.48
N PRO A 13 4.42 15.39 -6.76
CA PRO A 13 3.80 14.18 -7.26
C PRO A 13 4.24 12.96 -6.43
N PRO A 14 3.35 11.99 -6.24
CA PRO A 14 3.71 10.77 -5.52
C PRO A 14 4.78 10.02 -6.31
N ARG A 15 5.77 9.44 -5.61
CA ARG A 15 6.66 8.48 -6.25
C ARG A 15 5.87 7.20 -6.47
N ILE A 16 5.75 6.78 -7.74
CA ILE A 16 5.09 5.54 -8.11
C ILE A 16 6.16 4.47 -8.30
N LEU A 17 6.01 3.37 -7.58
CA LEU A 17 6.96 2.26 -7.62
C LEU A 17 6.71 1.37 -8.84
N SER A 18 7.75 1.04 -9.59
CA SER A 18 7.65 0.08 -10.69
C SER A 18 7.42 -1.36 -10.20
N GLU A 19 7.14 -2.28 -11.12
CA GLU A 19 7.11 -3.73 -10.82
C GLU A 19 8.50 -4.25 -10.42
N SER A 20 9.56 -3.83 -11.12
CA SER A 20 10.93 -4.24 -10.80
C SER A 20 11.40 -3.73 -9.44
N GLU A 21 11.12 -2.46 -9.10
CA GLU A 21 11.45 -1.89 -7.79
C GLU A 21 10.70 -2.59 -6.65
N LEU A 22 9.42 -2.94 -6.86
CA LEU A 22 8.65 -3.70 -5.88
C LEU A 22 9.24 -5.10 -5.67
N ALA A 23 9.58 -5.80 -6.75
CA ALA A 23 10.24 -7.11 -6.68
C ALA A 23 11.57 -7.00 -5.92
N SER A 24 12.42 -6.03 -6.26
CA SER A 24 13.69 -5.80 -5.56
C SER A 24 13.52 -5.50 -4.07
N LEU A 25 12.47 -4.78 -3.66
CA LEU A 25 12.15 -4.60 -2.23
C LEU A 25 11.76 -5.91 -1.55
N ILE A 26 10.90 -6.71 -2.18
CA ILE A 26 10.45 -7.97 -1.61
C ILE A 26 11.64 -8.94 -1.47
N ASP A 27 12.48 -9.03 -2.49
CA ASP A 27 13.69 -9.87 -2.48
C ASP A 27 14.70 -9.41 -1.41
N ALA A 28 14.90 -8.10 -1.29
CA ALA A 28 15.78 -7.52 -0.28
C ALA A 28 15.33 -7.79 1.17
N CYS A 29 14.06 -8.15 1.39
CA CYS A 29 13.59 -8.55 2.72
C CYS A 29 14.28 -9.81 3.26
N ALA A 30 14.75 -10.71 2.38
CA ALA A 30 15.51 -11.88 2.82
C ALA A 30 16.88 -11.51 3.42
N ARG A 31 17.39 -10.30 3.14
CA ARG A 31 18.72 -9.83 3.56
C ARG A 31 18.70 -9.15 4.92
N ILE A 32 17.53 -8.76 5.43
CA ILE A 32 17.44 -8.11 6.75
C ILE A 32 17.45 -9.15 7.86
N SER A 33 18.36 -8.97 8.83
CA SER A 33 18.48 -9.84 10.01
C SER A 33 18.50 -11.34 9.63
N PRO A 34 19.54 -11.82 8.92
CA PRO A 34 19.61 -13.20 8.43
C PRO A 34 19.49 -14.25 9.55
N ASP A 35 19.97 -13.93 10.75
CA ASP A 35 19.87 -14.79 11.93
C ASP A 35 18.46 -14.84 12.54
N ILE A 36 17.55 -13.96 12.11
CA ILE A 36 16.16 -13.90 12.54
C ILE A 36 15.23 -13.87 11.32
N PRO A 37 15.07 -15.01 10.62
CA PRO A 37 14.37 -15.06 9.33
C PRO A 37 12.93 -14.54 9.35
N LEU A 38 12.23 -14.65 10.48
CA LEU A 38 10.84 -14.16 10.60
C LEU A 38 10.75 -12.65 10.34
N ARG A 39 11.76 -11.85 10.71
CA ARG A 39 11.72 -10.40 10.48
C ARG A 39 11.67 -10.08 8.99
N GLY A 40 12.49 -10.75 8.18
CA GLY A 40 12.47 -10.64 6.72
C GLY A 40 11.11 -11.05 6.14
N ARG A 41 10.57 -12.19 6.58
CA ARG A 41 9.25 -12.70 6.15
C ARG A 41 8.09 -11.77 6.51
N THR A 42 8.09 -11.22 7.73
CA THR A 42 7.14 -10.19 8.16
C THR A 42 7.22 -8.99 7.23
N MET A 43 8.41 -8.48 6.92
CA MET A 43 8.57 -7.31 6.05
C MET A 43 8.15 -7.59 4.61
N ALA A 44 8.54 -8.73 4.03
CA ALA A 44 8.17 -9.13 2.67
C ALA A 44 6.64 -9.21 2.52
N THR A 45 5.99 -9.92 3.44
CA THR A 45 4.53 -10.11 3.45
C THR A 45 3.81 -8.78 3.64
N LEU A 46 4.30 -7.94 4.55
CA LEU A 46 3.73 -6.62 4.83
C LEU A 46 3.85 -5.67 3.64
N ILE A 47 5.01 -5.64 2.95
CA ILE A 47 5.25 -4.83 1.76
C ILE A 47 4.33 -5.28 0.62
N GLY A 48 4.26 -6.59 0.36
CA GLY A 48 3.35 -7.15 -0.64
C GLY A 48 1.88 -6.85 -0.33
N LEU A 49 1.47 -6.92 0.94
CA LEU A 49 0.12 -6.55 1.35
C LEU A 49 -0.14 -5.06 1.08
N LEU A 50 0.73 -4.15 1.52
CA LEU A 50 0.58 -2.72 1.28
C LEU A 50 0.48 -2.40 -0.22
N ALA A 51 1.32 -3.03 -1.04
CA ALA A 51 1.34 -2.83 -2.49
C ALA A 51 0.09 -3.37 -3.20
N SER A 52 -0.49 -4.47 -2.70
CA SER A 52 -1.65 -5.14 -3.32
C SER A 52 -3.01 -4.68 -2.80
N SER A 53 -3.06 -4.00 -1.65
CA SER A 53 -4.31 -3.58 -0.99
C SER A 53 -4.40 -2.09 -0.65
N GLY A 54 -3.33 -1.32 -0.89
CA GLY A 54 -3.31 0.12 -0.63
C GLY A 54 -3.60 0.51 0.82
N LEU A 55 -3.50 -0.40 1.78
CA LEU A 55 -3.71 -0.09 3.20
C LEU A 55 -2.71 0.98 3.67
N ARG A 56 -3.08 1.71 4.72
CA ARG A 56 -2.12 2.56 5.42
C ARG A 56 -1.21 1.68 6.27
N SER A 57 0.07 2.02 6.39
CA SER A 57 1.01 1.28 7.26
C SER A 57 0.49 1.12 8.70
N GLY A 58 -0.18 2.16 9.23
CA GLY A 58 -0.84 2.12 10.53
C GLY A 58 -2.02 1.14 10.61
N GLU A 59 -2.77 0.94 9.53
CA GLU A 59 -3.85 -0.05 9.47
C GLU A 59 -3.26 -1.46 9.49
N VAL A 60 -2.20 -1.71 8.71
CA VAL A 60 -1.56 -3.03 8.62
C VAL A 60 -0.96 -3.48 9.95
N VAL A 61 -0.24 -2.62 10.67
CA VAL A 61 0.33 -2.99 11.99
C VAL A 61 -0.73 -3.20 13.08
N ARG A 62 -1.95 -2.71 12.86
CA ARG A 62 -3.07 -2.85 13.80
C ARG A 62 -3.94 -4.07 13.53
N LEU A 63 -3.79 -4.75 12.38
CA LEU A 63 -4.54 -5.97 12.10
C LEU A 63 -4.29 -7.00 13.19
N ASP A 64 -5.36 -7.57 13.72
CA ASP A 64 -5.35 -8.75 14.57
C ASP A 64 -5.58 -10.01 13.73
N ARG A 65 -5.26 -11.19 14.28
CA ARG A 65 -5.53 -12.46 13.58
C ARG A 65 -7.00 -12.60 13.20
N THR A 66 -7.89 -12.18 14.08
CA THR A 66 -9.35 -12.23 13.88
C THR A 66 -9.85 -11.26 12.83
N ASP A 67 -9.02 -10.30 12.40
CA ASP A 67 -9.36 -9.35 11.34
C ASP A 67 -9.01 -9.88 9.95
N VAL A 68 -8.34 -11.03 9.85
CA VAL A 68 -7.84 -11.58 8.59
C VAL A 68 -8.55 -12.89 8.30
N ASP A 69 -9.64 -12.81 7.54
CA ASP A 69 -10.32 -13.97 7.01
C ASP A 69 -9.57 -14.48 5.78
N LEU A 70 -8.65 -15.41 6.01
CA LEU A 70 -7.89 -16.03 4.94
C LEU A 70 -8.77 -16.94 4.08
N THR A 71 -9.86 -17.50 4.60
CA THR A 71 -10.73 -18.40 3.83
C THR A 71 -11.46 -17.65 2.72
N ASN A 72 -12.06 -16.51 3.05
CA ASN A 72 -12.79 -15.68 2.10
C ASN A 72 -11.91 -14.59 1.47
N GLY A 73 -10.69 -14.39 1.97
CA GLY A 73 -9.77 -13.40 1.43
C GLY A 73 -10.16 -11.96 1.76
N VAL A 74 -10.64 -11.71 2.98
CA VAL A 74 -11.15 -10.40 3.39
C VAL A 74 -10.42 -9.94 4.64
N LEU A 75 -9.99 -8.67 4.63
CA LEU A 75 -9.41 -8.00 5.78
C LEU A 75 -10.42 -7.04 6.40
N LEU A 76 -10.63 -7.11 7.70
CA LEU A 76 -11.40 -6.16 8.47
C LEU A 76 -10.49 -5.05 8.99
N VAL A 77 -10.54 -3.89 8.35
CA VAL A 77 -9.75 -2.73 8.81
C VAL A 77 -10.57 -1.95 9.83
N ARG A 78 -10.19 -2.12 11.10
CA ARG A 78 -10.82 -1.42 12.22
C ARG A 78 -10.34 0.03 12.35
N LYS A 79 -11.29 0.94 12.61
CA LYS A 79 -11.09 2.34 13.02
C LYS A 79 -10.06 3.13 12.18
N THR A 80 -10.55 3.70 11.08
CA THR A 80 -9.98 4.92 10.50
C THR A 80 -10.61 6.16 11.17
N LYS A 81 -9.92 7.31 11.12
CA LYS A 81 -10.46 8.63 11.52
C LYS A 81 -11.89 8.74 10.95
N PHE A 82 -12.89 9.05 11.79
CA PHE A 82 -14.36 9.04 11.52
C PHE A 82 -15.16 7.73 11.78
N ARG A 83 -14.60 6.71 12.45
CA ARG A 83 -15.34 5.57 13.06
C ARG A 83 -16.09 4.62 12.09
N LYS A 84 -15.64 4.43 10.85
CA LYS A 84 -16.20 3.38 9.99
C LYS A 84 -15.16 2.29 9.74
N ASP A 85 -15.51 1.08 10.16
CA ASP A 85 -14.77 -0.13 9.76
C ASP A 85 -15.03 -0.39 8.28
N ARG A 86 -14.08 -1.05 7.62
CA ARG A 86 -14.26 -1.46 6.23
C ARG A 86 -13.69 -2.84 5.97
N LEU A 87 -14.32 -3.55 5.05
CA LEU A 87 -13.82 -4.80 4.50
C LEU A 87 -12.96 -4.51 3.28
N VAL A 88 -11.79 -5.12 3.23
CA VAL A 88 -10.81 -4.99 2.14
C VAL A 88 -10.57 -6.37 1.57
N PRO A 89 -11.22 -6.74 0.45
CA PRO A 89 -10.93 -8.01 -0.21
C PRO A 89 -9.52 -7.98 -0.80
N VAL A 90 -8.85 -9.14 -0.76
CA VAL A 90 -7.49 -9.34 -1.28
C VAL A 90 -7.46 -10.48 -2.29
N HIS A 91 -6.61 -10.34 -3.30
CA HIS A 91 -6.44 -11.33 -4.35
C HIS A 91 -5.93 -12.68 -3.80
N THR A 92 -6.24 -13.79 -4.47
CA THR A 92 -5.86 -15.15 -4.04
C THR A 92 -4.36 -15.31 -3.85
N THR A 93 -3.54 -14.62 -4.65
CA THR A 93 -2.07 -14.59 -4.50
C THR A 93 -1.65 -13.90 -3.19
N THR A 94 -2.28 -12.80 -2.82
CA THR A 94 -2.06 -12.14 -1.51
C THR A 94 -2.50 -13.05 -0.37
N GLN A 95 -3.64 -13.75 -0.50
CA GLN A 95 -4.09 -14.71 0.50
C GLN A 95 -3.07 -15.85 0.69
N ALA A 96 -2.52 -16.38 -0.39
CA ALA A 96 -1.50 -17.43 -0.33
C ALA A 96 -0.24 -16.96 0.41
N ALA A 97 0.23 -15.74 0.12
CA ALA A 97 1.35 -15.13 0.84
C ALA A 97 1.05 -14.93 2.33
N LEU A 98 -0.15 -14.47 2.68
CA LEU A 98 -0.57 -14.30 4.07
C LEU A 98 -0.68 -15.64 4.80
N ARG A 99 -1.19 -16.71 4.15
CA ARG A 99 -1.21 -18.07 4.73
C ARG A 99 0.20 -18.60 4.96
N HIS A 100 1.11 -18.39 4.02
CA HIS A 100 2.51 -18.79 4.16
C HIS A 100 3.14 -18.10 5.37
N TYR A 101 2.95 -16.78 5.48
CA TYR A 101 3.41 -16.01 6.63
C TYR A 101 2.86 -16.54 7.96
N VAL A 102 1.56 -16.83 8.03
CA VAL A 102 0.94 -17.37 9.25
C VAL A 102 1.60 -18.69 9.67
N ARG A 103 1.90 -19.59 8.73
CA ARG A 103 2.60 -20.85 9.04
C ARG A 103 3.99 -20.58 9.63
N GLU A 104 4.78 -19.72 9.01
CA GLU A 104 6.14 -19.41 9.48
C GLU A 104 6.13 -18.67 10.82
N ARG A 105 5.17 -17.77 11.00
CA ARG A 105 4.93 -17.07 12.26
C ARG A 105 4.57 -18.05 13.38
N ASP A 106 3.66 -18.97 13.14
CA ASP A 106 3.18 -19.91 14.16
C ASP A 106 4.23 -20.96 14.51
N THR A 107 5.10 -21.33 13.56
CA THR A 107 6.32 -22.11 13.85
C THR A 107 7.29 -21.35 14.75
N ALA A 108 7.53 -20.06 14.47
CA ALA A 108 8.46 -19.24 15.25
C ALA A 108 7.92 -18.86 16.64
N PHE A 109 6.60 -18.67 16.74
CA PHE A 109 5.90 -18.31 17.98
C PHE A 109 4.62 -19.14 18.13
N PRO A 110 4.71 -20.39 18.61
CA PRO A 110 3.53 -21.24 18.85
C PRO A 110 2.55 -20.63 19.86
N GLN A 111 3.07 -19.83 20.80
CA GLN A 111 2.31 -19.07 21.77
C GLN A 111 2.73 -17.58 21.70
N PRO A 112 2.17 -16.80 20.76
CA PRO A 112 2.56 -15.42 20.59
C PRO A 112 2.08 -14.56 21.77
N LYS A 113 2.84 -13.49 22.09
CA LYS A 113 2.53 -12.59 23.21
C LYS A 113 1.41 -11.58 22.89
N ASP A 114 1.00 -11.50 21.63
CA ASP A 114 0.02 -10.53 21.12
C ASP A 114 -0.85 -11.18 20.03
N GLN A 115 -2.11 -10.76 19.96
CA GLN A 115 -3.09 -11.20 18.96
C GLN A 115 -2.87 -10.59 17.57
N ALA A 116 -1.90 -9.67 17.42
CA ALA A 116 -1.53 -9.05 16.16
C ALA A 116 -1.33 -10.09 15.05
N PHE A 117 -1.74 -9.74 13.84
CA PHE A 117 -1.45 -10.52 12.65
C PHE A 117 0.05 -10.52 12.36
N PHE A 118 0.65 -9.32 12.27
CA PHE A 118 2.09 -9.14 12.04
C PHE A 118 2.87 -8.99 13.35
N LEU A 119 3.82 -9.90 13.57
CA LEU A 119 4.69 -9.91 14.74
C LEU A 119 6.09 -9.37 14.43
N SER A 120 6.70 -8.78 15.46
CA SER A 120 8.13 -8.50 15.49
C SER A 120 8.94 -9.77 15.73
N SER A 121 10.27 -9.67 15.62
CA SER A 121 11.21 -10.73 15.99
C SER A 121 11.15 -11.17 17.46
N ARG A 122 10.37 -10.48 18.30
CA ARG A 122 10.19 -10.80 19.73
C ARG A 122 8.81 -11.40 20.04
N GLY A 123 8.01 -11.68 19.02
CA GLY A 123 6.69 -12.31 19.17
C GLY A 123 5.59 -11.39 19.70
N ASN A 124 5.85 -10.09 19.79
CA ASN A 124 4.84 -9.06 20.06
C ASN A 124 4.43 -8.34 18.76
N ARG A 125 3.39 -7.52 18.81
CA ARG A 125 2.95 -6.70 17.68
C ARG A 125 4.10 -5.91 17.04
N LEU A 126 4.19 -5.97 15.72
CA LEU A 126 5.09 -5.09 14.99
C LEU A 126 4.68 -3.62 15.21
N SER A 127 5.58 -2.82 15.78
CA SER A 127 5.30 -1.39 16.00
C SER A 127 5.42 -0.58 14.71
N ALA A 128 4.79 0.60 14.66
CA ALA A 128 4.92 1.52 13.53
C ALA A 128 6.38 1.96 13.30
N THR A 129 7.15 2.14 14.39
CA THR A 129 8.60 2.43 14.32
C THR A 129 9.37 1.23 13.78
N GLY A 130 9.04 0.01 14.23
CA GLY A 130 9.65 -1.22 13.73
C GLY A 130 9.44 -1.40 12.22
N LEU A 131 8.22 -1.16 11.74
CA LEU A 131 7.89 -1.15 10.31
C LEU A 131 8.73 -0.12 9.57
N LYS A 132 8.76 1.14 10.02
CA LYS A 132 9.52 2.22 9.36
C LYS A 132 11.01 1.89 9.27
N ASN A 133 11.59 1.38 10.36
CA ASN A 133 13.01 1.04 10.42
C ASN A 133 13.33 -0.16 9.52
N GLY A 134 12.52 -1.23 9.60
CA GLY A 134 12.67 -2.40 8.73
C GLY A 134 12.52 -2.03 7.26
N PHE A 135 11.55 -1.15 6.93
CA PHE A 135 11.35 -0.69 5.55
C PHE A 135 12.55 0.13 5.04
N ALA A 136 13.11 1.02 5.86
CA ALA A 136 14.30 1.79 5.50
C ALA A 136 15.52 0.88 5.28
N GLU A 137 15.67 -0.17 6.09
CA GLU A 137 16.72 -1.17 5.95
C GLU A 137 16.58 -1.98 4.65
N VAL A 138 15.38 -2.49 4.37
CA VAL A 138 15.06 -3.20 3.12
C VAL A 138 15.32 -2.31 1.90
N ARG A 139 14.89 -1.05 1.94
CA ARG A 139 15.13 -0.07 0.87
C ARG A 139 16.61 0.12 0.56
N LYS A 140 17.46 0.18 1.59
CA LYS A 140 18.92 0.27 1.41
C LYS A 140 19.48 -0.97 0.73
N PHE A 141 19.07 -2.16 1.17
CA PHE A 141 19.49 -3.41 0.54
C PHE A 141 19.00 -3.55 -0.90
N ALA A 142 17.83 -2.99 -1.22
CA ALA A 142 17.29 -2.96 -2.58
C ALA A 142 17.96 -1.90 -3.49
N GLY A 143 18.86 -1.05 -2.97
CA GLY A 143 19.47 0.03 -3.74
C GLY A 143 18.48 1.16 -4.11
N LEU A 144 17.41 1.34 -3.33
CA LEU A 144 16.33 2.30 -3.63
C LEU A 144 16.37 3.54 -2.70
N ASP A 145 17.54 3.82 -2.12
CA ASP A 145 17.75 4.96 -1.21
C ASP A 145 18.33 6.21 -1.91
N ASP A 146 18.58 6.13 -3.21
CA ASP A 146 19.08 7.27 -3.98
C ASP A 146 17.97 8.31 -4.21
N GLY A 147 18.24 9.56 -3.84
CA GLY A 147 17.30 10.67 -3.99
C GLY A 147 16.21 10.72 -2.92
N LYS A 148 14.94 10.91 -3.33
CA LYS A 148 13.82 11.04 -2.39
C LYS A 148 13.52 9.67 -1.76
N PRO A 149 13.68 9.50 -0.44
CA PRO A 149 13.60 8.18 0.18
C PRO A 149 12.20 7.58 0.04
N LEU A 150 12.12 6.32 -0.40
CA LEU A 150 10.86 5.60 -0.46
C LEU A 150 10.27 5.43 0.93
N ARG A 151 8.97 5.61 1.07
CA ARG A 151 8.21 5.45 2.31
C ARG A 151 7.16 4.35 2.15
N PRO A 152 6.72 3.72 3.25
CA PRO A 152 5.62 2.75 3.20
C PRO A 152 4.34 3.29 2.56
N HIS A 153 4.08 4.59 2.67
CA HIS A 153 2.90 5.21 2.05
C HIS A 153 2.98 5.28 0.51
N ASP A 154 4.18 5.22 -0.05
CA ASP A 154 4.35 5.25 -1.51
C ASP A 154 3.88 3.93 -2.15
N LEU A 155 3.85 2.82 -1.41
CA LEU A 155 3.19 1.57 -1.84
C LEU A 155 1.68 1.71 -2.00
N ARG A 156 1.04 2.56 -1.18
CA ARG A 156 -0.37 2.89 -1.36
C ARG A 156 -0.60 3.76 -2.59
N HIS A 157 0.31 4.71 -2.84
CA HIS A 157 0.23 5.51 -4.06
C HIS A 157 0.36 4.62 -5.30
N ARG A 158 1.30 3.67 -5.28
CA ARG A 158 1.42 2.64 -6.30
C ARG A 158 0.10 1.88 -6.51
N PHE A 159 -0.47 1.31 -5.45
CA PHE A 159 -1.73 0.57 -5.56
C PHE A 159 -2.83 1.39 -6.24
N ALA A 160 -3.03 2.63 -5.81
CA ALA A 160 -4.07 3.49 -6.35
C ALA A 160 -3.83 3.81 -7.83
N VAL A 161 -2.61 4.19 -8.21
CA VAL A 161 -2.24 4.49 -9.60
C VAL A 161 -2.36 3.25 -10.48
N THR A 162 -1.81 2.10 -10.07
CA THR A 162 -1.93 0.85 -10.82
C THR A 162 -3.40 0.46 -11.04
N ARG A 163 -4.26 0.62 -10.02
CA ARG A 163 -5.69 0.32 -10.15
C ARG A 163 -6.39 1.23 -11.16
N LEU A 164 -6.11 2.53 -11.10
CA LEU A 164 -6.64 3.50 -12.04
C LEU A 164 -6.16 3.21 -13.47
N SER A 165 -4.86 2.92 -13.66
CA SER A 165 -4.30 2.56 -14.96
C SER A 165 -4.97 1.32 -15.55
N LEU A 166 -5.20 0.29 -14.73
CA LEU A 166 -5.91 -0.93 -15.15
C LEU A 166 -7.35 -0.63 -15.57
N TRP A 167 -8.10 0.18 -14.81
CA TRP A 167 -9.45 0.59 -15.20
C TRP A 167 -9.46 1.44 -16.48
N HIS A 168 -8.42 2.26 -16.68
CA HIS A 168 -8.23 2.98 -17.94
C HIS A 168 -7.98 2.01 -19.12
N GLN A 169 -7.11 1.01 -18.95
CA GLN A 169 -6.86 0.01 -19.99
C GLN A 169 -8.11 -0.84 -20.30
N GLN A 170 -8.91 -1.15 -19.28
CA GLN A 170 -10.16 -1.90 -19.39
C GLN A 170 -11.34 -1.09 -19.92
N ARG A 171 -11.14 0.18 -20.30
CA ARG A 171 -12.22 1.08 -20.77
C ARG A 171 -13.37 1.25 -19.76
N ALA A 172 -13.09 1.08 -18.46
CA ALA A 172 -14.09 1.29 -17.43
C ALA A 172 -14.40 2.77 -17.21
N ASN A 173 -15.59 3.06 -16.70
CA ASN A 173 -15.96 4.40 -16.25
C ASN A 173 -15.27 4.70 -14.91
N VAL A 174 -14.04 5.23 -15.00
CA VAL A 174 -13.21 5.55 -13.84
C VAL A 174 -13.92 6.50 -12.88
N GLN A 175 -14.65 7.49 -13.38
CA GLN A 175 -15.40 8.43 -12.54
C GLN A 175 -16.45 7.70 -11.67
N ALA A 176 -17.15 6.72 -12.22
CA ALA A 176 -18.12 5.90 -11.49
C ALA A 176 -17.45 4.96 -10.47
N LEU A 177 -16.20 4.54 -10.69
CA LEU A 177 -15.46 3.61 -9.83
C LEU A 177 -14.62 4.29 -8.73
N LEU A 178 -14.34 5.59 -8.86
CA LEU A 178 -13.57 6.35 -7.86
C LEU A 178 -14.16 6.30 -6.44
N PRO A 179 -15.49 6.35 -6.21
CA PRO A 179 -16.06 6.16 -4.88
C PRO A 179 -15.74 4.79 -4.26
N LEU A 180 -15.68 3.73 -5.07
CA LEU A 180 -15.30 2.39 -4.62
C LEU A 180 -13.83 2.38 -4.19
N LEU A 181 -12.94 2.96 -5.01
CA LEU A 181 -11.52 3.08 -4.66
C LEU A 181 -11.31 3.93 -3.40
N ALA A 182 -12.04 5.05 -3.25
CA ALA A 182 -11.99 5.89 -2.07
C ALA A 182 -12.39 5.12 -0.80
N THR A 183 -13.46 4.32 -0.89
CA THR A 183 -13.92 3.44 0.20
C THR A 183 -12.86 2.39 0.54
N TYR A 184 -12.32 1.70 -0.48
CA TYR A 184 -11.28 0.68 -0.33
C TYR A 184 -10.01 1.23 0.33
N LEU A 185 -9.60 2.43 -0.07
CA LEU A 185 -8.49 3.17 0.51
C LEU A 185 -8.83 3.79 1.87
N GLY A 186 -10.11 3.93 2.22
CA GLY A 186 -10.56 4.61 3.44
C GLY A 186 -10.22 6.11 3.42
N HIS A 187 -10.41 6.77 2.28
CA HIS A 187 -10.35 8.23 2.17
C HIS A 187 -11.65 8.85 2.68
N ALA A 188 -11.52 9.93 3.47
CA ALA A 188 -12.66 10.66 3.99
C ALA A 188 -13.18 11.69 2.97
N SER A 189 -12.31 12.19 2.10
CA SER A 189 -12.65 13.10 1.01
C SER A 189 -12.36 12.45 -0.34
N TYR A 190 -13.26 12.67 -1.31
CA TYR A 190 -13.06 12.26 -2.70
C TYR A 190 -11.82 12.90 -3.33
N SER A 191 -11.48 14.13 -2.94
CA SER A 191 -10.30 14.86 -3.41
C SER A 191 -8.99 14.09 -3.18
N ASP A 192 -8.92 13.30 -2.10
CA ASP A 192 -7.74 12.51 -1.75
C ASP A 192 -7.52 11.36 -2.75
N THR A 193 -8.60 10.83 -3.33
CA THR A 193 -8.53 9.80 -4.38
C THR A 193 -8.33 10.44 -5.75
N ALA A 194 -9.02 11.55 -6.03
CA ALA A 194 -8.87 12.29 -7.29
C ALA A 194 -7.43 12.82 -7.51
N TYR A 195 -6.69 13.10 -6.43
CA TYR A 195 -5.26 13.42 -6.46
C TYR A 195 -4.44 12.41 -7.29
N TYR A 196 -4.82 11.13 -7.32
CA TYR A 196 -4.10 10.13 -8.11
C TYR A 196 -4.27 10.27 -9.62
N LEU A 197 -5.39 10.83 -10.09
CA LEU A 197 -5.63 11.06 -11.51
C LEU A 197 -4.70 12.14 -12.07
N THR A 198 -4.46 13.19 -11.28
CA THR A 198 -3.69 14.36 -11.70
C THR A 198 -2.23 14.32 -11.23
N GLY A 199 -1.89 13.44 -10.28
CA GLY A 199 -0.55 13.32 -9.71
C GLY A 199 0.40 12.40 -10.49
N SER A 200 -0.09 11.60 -11.44
CA SER A 200 0.72 10.69 -12.25
C SER A 200 0.72 11.15 -13.71
N VAL A 201 1.91 11.39 -14.27
CA VAL A 201 2.10 11.83 -15.67
C VAL A 201 1.51 10.81 -16.64
N ASP A 202 1.67 9.51 -16.36
CA ASP A 202 1.14 8.45 -17.21
C ASP A 202 -0.40 8.40 -17.19
N LEU A 203 -1.01 8.60 -16.02
CA LEU A 203 -2.48 8.69 -15.92
C LEU A 203 -3.01 9.96 -16.58
N LEU A 204 -2.30 11.07 -16.47
CA LEU A 204 -2.63 12.30 -17.20
C LEU A 204 -2.55 12.08 -18.72
N ALA A 205 -1.53 11.40 -19.21
CA ALA A 205 -1.41 11.05 -20.62
C ALA A 205 -2.56 10.15 -21.10
N MET A 206 -2.87 9.08 -20.35
CA MET A 206 -4.01 8.19 -20.65
C MET A 206 -5.36 8.91 -20.58
N ALA A 207 -5.53 9.85 -19.66
CA ALA A 207 -6.75 10.65 -19.54
C ALA A 207 -6.87 11.68 -20.68
N ALA A 208 -5.77 12.33 -21.05
CA ALA A 208 -5.71 13.27 -22.17
C ALA A 208 -6.00 12.56 -23.48
N GLU A 209 -5.35 11.42 -23.76
CA GLU A 209 -5.58 10.63 -24.98
C GLU A 209 -7.07 10.30 -25.16
N ARG A 210 -7.77 9.89 -24.09
CA ARG A 210 -9.23 9.68 -24.14
C ARG A 210 -10.03 10.94 -24.45
N ALA A 211 -9.73 12.06 -23.78
CA ALA A 211 -10.43 13.33 -24.01
C ALA A 211 -10.26 13.82 -25.45
N PHE A 212 -9.12 13.52 -26.10
CA PHE A 212 -8.86 13.89 -27.49
C PHE A 212 -9.37 12.86 -28.50
N LEU A 213 -9.51 11.58 -28.15
CA LEU A 213 -10.06 10.54 -29.03
C LEU A 213 -11.59 10.50 -29.05
N ASP A 214 -12.26 10.83 -27.93
CA ASP A 214 -13.74 10.82 -27.86
C ASP A 214 -14.40 12.07 -28.48
N GLY A 215 -13.63 12.92 -29.16
CA GLY A 215 -14.15 14.08 -29.89
C GLY A 215 -14.83 15.08 -28.95
N GLY A 216 -14.06 16.05 -28.44
CA GLY A 216 -14.64 17.26 -27.89
C GLY A 216 -15.49 17.93 -28.97
N ALA A 217 -16.80 17.73 -28.93
CA ALA A 217 -17.75 18.58 -29.63
C ALA A 217 -17.63 19.97 -29.01
N ALA A 218 -16.98 20.87 -29.74
CA ALA A 218 -17.16 22.31 -29.57
C ALA A 218 -18.56 22.71 -30.04
#